data_AF-A0A0K0XD44-F1
#
_entry.id   AF-A0A0K0XD44-F1
#
_cell.length_a   1.000
_cell.length_b   1.000
_cell.length_c   1.000
_cell.angle_alpha   90.00
_cell.angle_beta   90.00
_cell.angle_gamma   90.00
#
_symmetry.space_group_name_H-M   'P 1'
#
loop_
_entity.id
_entity.type
_entity.pdbx_description
1 polymer ?
#
loop_
_entity_poly.entity_id
_entity_poly.type
_entity_poly.pdbx_seq_one_letter_code
_entity_poly.pdbx_strand_id
1 'polypeptide(L)'
;MTTTDSAPSASTTKQRGFWQHAADIRSVTGVLFACYGAILTIRGALATDAAIAQAEGVNINLWTGLAMLVFATVCLYFAFAREQHTPLSSE
;
A
#
# COMPACT_ATOMS: atom_id res chain seq x y z
N MET A 1 -33.46 -9.95 -53.14
CA MET A 1 -33.12 -8.58 -52.72
C MET A 1 -32.44 -8.72 -51.38
N THR A 2 -31.12 -8.57 -51.39
CA THR A 2 -30.21 -8.45 -50.24
C THR A 2 -30.64 -7.21 -49.42
N THR A 3 -30.39 -6.99 -48.13
CA THR A 3 -29.27 -7.33 -47.25
C THR A 3 -29.66 -6.77 -45.85
N THR A 4 -29.08 -7.32 -44.76
CA THR A 4 -28.80 -6.59 -43.49
C THR A 4 -30.02 -6.40 -42.56
N ASP A 5 -29.99 -6.79 -41.28
CA ASP A 5 -29.19 -6.12 -40.27
C ASP A 5 -28.83 -7.03 -39.08
N SER A 6 -27.53 -7.32 -38.99
CA SER A 6 -26.88 -7.76 -37.77
C SER A 6 -26.68 -6.53 -36.89
N ALA A 7 -27.43 -6.38 -35.80
CA ALA A 7 -27.06 -5.44 -34.76
C ALA A 7 -26.26 -6.18 -33.67
N PRO A 8 -24.93 -5.98 -33.58
CA PRO A 8 -24.16 -6.43 -32.43
C PRO A 8 -24.61 -5.65 -31.20
N SER A 9 -25.05 -6.34 -30.14
CA SER A 9 -25.25 -5.72 -28.83
C SER A 9 -23.89 -5.27 -28.31
N ALA A 10 -23.58 -4.01 -28.54
CA ALA A 10 -22.38 -3.36 -28.03
C ALA A 10 -22.40 -3.45 -26.50
N SER A 11 -21.63 -4.41 -25.96
CA SER A 11 -21.30 -4.45 -24.54
C SER A 11 -20.40 -3.25 -24.26
N THR A 12 -21.03 -2.15 -23.84
CA THR A 12 -20.33 -0.98 -23.29
C THR A 12 -19.64 -1.42 -22.00
N THR A 13 -18.43 -1.95 -22.14
CA THR A 13 -17.54 -2.20 -21.02
C THR A 13 -17.14 -0.83 -20.50
N LYS A 14 -17.86 -0.35 -19.49
CA LYS A 14 -17.52 0.85 -18.74
C LYS A 14 -16.16 0.58 -18.07
N GLN A 15 -15.08 0.90 -18.76
CA GLN A 15 -13.71 0.79 -18.29
C GLN A 15 -13.59 1.70 -17.05
N ARG A 16 -13.77 1.12 -15.86
CA ARG A 16 -13.60 1.82 -14.58
C ARG A 16 -12.14 2.27 -14.57
N GLY A 17 -11.95 3.59 -14.68
CA GLY A 17 -10.63 4.18 -14.84
C GLY A 17 -9.68 3.74 -13.73
N PHE A 18 -8.42 3.50 -14.11
CA PHE A 18 -7.30 3.12 -13.24
C PHE A 18 -7.24 3.91 -11.91
N TRP A 19 -7.73 5.15 -11.94
CA TRP A 19 -7.86 6.07 -10.81
C TRP A 19 -8.78 5.61 -9.67
N GLN A 20 -9.68 4.63 -9.86
CA GLN A 20 -10.45 4.04 -8.74
C GLN A 20 -9.55 3.28 -7.76
N HIS A 21 -8.36 2.81 -8.19
CA HIS A 21 -7.37 2.15 -7.33
C HIS A 21 -6.30 3.11 -6.78
N ALA A 22 -6.35 4.40 -7.12
CA ALA A 22 -5.36 5.37 -6.64
C ALA A 22 -5.49 5.66 -5.14
N ALA A 23 -6.64 5.34 -4.53
CA ALA A 23 -6.79 5.29 -3.09
C ALA A 23 -6.15 4.00 -2.51
N ASP A 24 -6.29 2.88 -3.22
CA ASP A 24 -5.80 1.55 -2.82
C ASP A 24 -4.27 1.43 -2.79
N ILE A 25 -3.55 2.17 -3.64
CA ILE A 25 -2.09 2.11 -3.66
C ILE A 25 -1.44 2.72 -2.40
N ARG A 26 -2.09 3.71 -1.77
CA ARG A 26 -1.56 4.35 -0.55
C ARG A 26 -1.68 3.43 0.66
N SER A 27 -2.82 2.77 0.81
CA SER A 27 -3.04 1.74 1.84
C SER A 27 -2.13 0.53 1.61
N VAL A 28 -2.01 0.04 0.38
CA VAL A 28 -1.10 -1.06 0.01
C VAL A 28 0.35 -0.74 0.38
N THR A 29 0.84 0.45 0.02
CA THR A 29 2.22 0.85 0.34
C THR A 29 2.45 0.93 1.85
N GLY A 30 1.48 1.46 2.61
CA GLY A 30 1.55 1.55 4.07
C GLY A 30 1.60 0.18 4.76
N VAL A 31 0.70 -0.74 4.36
CA VAL A 31 0.66 -2.10 4.91
C VAL A 31 1.92 -2.89 4.55
N LEU A 32 2.40 -2.77 3.31
CA LEU A 32 3.62 -3.43 2.85
C LEU A 32 4.84 -2.97 3.67
N PHE A 33 5.00 -1.66 3.86
CA PHE A 33 6.07 -1.10 4.68
C PHE A 33 5.94 -1.49 6.15
N ALA A 34 4.72 -1.56 6.69
CA ALA A 34 4.50 -2.01 8.07
C ALA A 34 4.95 -3.46 8.27
N CYS A 35 4.56 -4.37 7.37
CA CYS A 35 4.97 -5.78 7.43
C CYS A 35 6.49 -5.93 7.30
N TYR A 36 7.11 -5.27 6.32
CA TYR A 36 8.55 -5.37 6.11
C TYR A 36 9.35 -4.73 7.26
N GLY A 37 8.91 -3.56 7.74
CA GLY A 37 9.49 -2.88 8.91
C GLY A 37 9.40 -3.71 10.20
N ALA A 38 8.28 -4.40 10.43
CA ALA A 38 8.13 -5.31 11.56
C ALA A 38 9.13 -6.49 11.48
N ILE A 39 9.28 -7.10 10.30
CA ILE A 39 10.26 -8.17 10.07
C ILE A 39 11.69 -7.67 10.35
N LEU A 40 12.07 -6.51 9.82
CA LEU A 40 13.41 -5.94 10.03
C LEU A 40 13.66 -5.58 11.50
N THR A 41 12.64 -5.06 12.19
CA THR A 41 12.73 -4.73 13.62
C THR A 41 12.93 -5.98 14.45
N ILE A 42 12.20 -7.07 14.17
CA ILE A 42 12.38 -8.37 14.84
C ILE A 42 13.78 -8.94 14.55
N ARG A 43 14.21 -8.92 13.27
CA ARG A 43 15.53 -9.42 12.87
C ARG A 43 16.67 -8.61 13.47
N GLY A 44 16.48 -7.29 13.63
CA GLY A 44 17.39 -6.39 14.31
C GLY A 44 17.42 -6.67 15.82
N ALA A 45 16.26 -6.77 16.47
CA ALA A 45 16.15 -7.04 17.90
C ALA A 45 16.74 -8.40 18.31
N LEU A 46 16.64 -9.40 17.44
CA LEU A 46 17.20 -10.74 17.65
C LEU A 46 18.63 -10.90 17.09
N ALA A 47 19.27 -9.81 16.64
CA ALA A 47 20.63 -9.89 16.11
C ALA A 47 21.62 -10.23 17.23
N THR A 48 22.40 -11.28 17.01
CA THR A 48 23.50 -11.71 17.90
C THR A 48 24.74 -10.82 17.71
N ASP A 49 25.60 -10.74 18.74
CA ASP A 49 26.84 -9.94 18.71
C ASP A 49 27.75 -10.23 17.51
N ALA A 50 27.78 -11.47 17.03
CA ALA A 50 28.51 -11.86 15.83
C ALA A 50 27.98 -11.20 14.54
N ALA A 51 26.68 -10.95 14.46
CA ALA A 51 26.06 -10.23 13.33
C ALA A 51 26.23 -8.71 13.45
N ILE A 52 26.27 -8.18 14.69
CA ILE A 52 26.53 -6.77 14.98
C ILE A 52 28.01 -6.42 14.69
N ALA A 53 28.92 -7.33 15.00
CA ALA A 53 30.36 -7.18 14.70
C ALA A 53 30.66 -7.14 13.18
N GLN A 54 29.86 -7.82 12.37
CA GLN A 54 29.97 -7.77 10.91
C GLN A 54 29.43 -6.46 10.31
N ALA A 55 28.62 -5.72 11.08
CA ALA A 55 28.02 -4.43 10.69
C ALA A 55 28.66 -3.23 11.40
N GLU A 56 29.98 -3.27 11.65
CA GLU A 56 30.74 -2.22 12.35
C GLU A 56 30.16 -1.82 13.72
N GLY A 57 29.55 -2.76 14.45
CA GLY A 57 29.00 -2.47 15.79
C GLY A 57 27.65 -1.75 15.78
N VAL A 58 27.07 -1.44 14.61
CA VAL A 58 25.77 -0.78 14.50
C VAL A 58 24.74 -1.70 13.84
N ASN A 59 23.61 -1.90 14.52
CA ASN A 59 22.53 -2.73 14.00
C ASN A 59 21.70 -1.98 12.94
N ILE A 60 22.20 -1.97 11.70
CA ILE A 60 21.55 -1.33 10.54
C ILE A 60 20.13 -1.87 10.34
N ASN A 61 19.90 -3.16 10.57
CA ASN A 61 18.58 -3.76 10.37
C ASN A 61 17.54 -3.21 11.36
N LEU A 62 17.95 -2.95 12.60
CA LEU A 62 17.09 -2.38 13.64
C LEU A 62 16.77 -0.91 13.35
N TRP A 63 17.77 -0.10 13.00
CA TRP A 63 17.57 1.31 12.62
C TRP A 63 16.71 1.47 11.36
N THR A 64 16.96 0.65 10.35
CA THR A 64 16.19 0.67 9.09
C THR A 64 14.76 0.18 9.32
N GLY A 65 14.57 -0.87 10.13
CA GLY A 65 13.26 -1.37 10.54
C GLY A 65 12.46 -0.34 11.32
N LEU A 66 13.09 0.37 12.26
CA LEU A 66 12.45 1.41 13.05
C LEU A 66 12.04 2.62 12.18
N ALA A 67 12.92 3.06 11.26
CA ALA A 67 12.60 4.13 10.32
C ALA A 67 11.41 3.75 9.41
N MET A 68 11.36 2.51 8.93
CA MET A 68 10.23 1.99 8.14
C MET A 68 8.93 1.91 8.94
N LEU A 69 8.99 1.55 10.23
CA LEU A 69 7.81 1.49 11.10
C LEU A 69 7.21 2.88 11.36
N VAL A 70 8.06 3.88 11.59
CA VAL A 70 7.65 5.28 11.74
C VAL A 70 7.03 5.79 10.43
N PHE A 71 7.66 5.53 9.29
CA PHE A 71 7.13 5.93 7.99
C PHE A 71 5.78 5.24 7.69
N ALA A 72 5.67 3.94 7.96
CA ALA A 72 4.44 3.17 7.76
C ALA A 72 3.28 3.69 8.63
N THR A 73 3.53 3.99 9.91
CA THR A 73 2.50 4.55 10.82
C THR A 73 2.02 5.91 10.35
N VAL A 74 2.91 6.79 9.89
CA VAL A 74 2.55 8.08 9.29
C VAL A 74 1.71 7.87 8.02
N CYS A 75 2.13 6.97 7.12
CA CYS A 75 1.38 6.67 5.90
C CYS A 75 -0.02 6.11 6.18
N LEU A 76 -0.15 5.18 7.14
CA LEU A 76 -1.44 4.62 7.55
C LEU A 76 -2.33 5.69 8.20
N TYR A 77 -1.78 6.52 9.08
CA TYR A 77 -2.49 7.64 9.70
C TYR A 77 -3.09 8.58 8.64
N PHE A 78 -2.30 8.96 7.63
CA PHE A 78 -2.78 9.78 6.52
C PHE A 78 -3.75 9.05 5.58
N ALA A 79 -3.73 7.72 5.50
CA ALA A 79 -4.71 6.96 4.73
C ALA A 79 -6.08 7.01 5.42
N PHE A 80 -6.13 6.69 6.72
CA PHE A 80 -7.37 6.71 7.51
C PHE A 80 -7.97 8.12 7.69
N ALA A 81 -7.13 9.16 7.76
CA ALA A 81 -7.59 10.54 7.87
C ALA A 81 -8.42 11.03 6.66
N ARG A 82 -8.46 10.28 5.54
CA ARG A 82 -9.12 10.70 4.29
C ARG A 82 -10.52 10.11 4.09
N GLU A 83 -11.01 9.29 5.02
CA GLU A 83 -12.27 8.53 4.90
C GLU A 83 -13.55 9.32 5.29
N GLN A 84 -13.56 10.66 5.30
CA GLN A 84 -14.63 11.41 6.00
C GLN A 84 -15.56 12.33 5.20
N HIS A 85 -15.54 12.36 3.86
CA HIS A 85 -16.46 13.25 3.12
C HIS A 85 -17.16 12.60 1.92
N THR A 86 -18.22 11.87 2.21
CA THR A 86 -19.38 11.78 1.31
C THR A 86 -20.66 12.02 2.12
N PRO A 87 -21.08 13.28 2.37
CA PRO A 87 -22.46 13.52 2.72
C PRO A 87 -23.32 13.17 1.50
N LEU A 88 -24.07 12.07 1.59
CA LEU A 88 -25.14 11.79 0.64
C LEU A 88 -26.25 12.81 0.92
N SER A 89 -26.25 13.93 0.21
CA SER A 89 -27.45 14.76 0.12
C SER A 89 -28.48 13.97 -0.68
N SER A 90 -29.44 13.41 0.06
CA SER A 90 -30.72 12.95 -0.43
C SER A 90 -31.43 14.08 -1.19
N GLU A 91 -31.54 13.94 -2.51
CA GLU A 91 -32.56 14.57 -3.35
C GLU A 91 -33.36 13.46 -4.05
#